data_AF-A0A943SL90-F1
#
_entry.id   AF-A0A943SL90-F1
#
_cell.length_a   1.000
_cell.length_b   1.000
_cell.length_c   1.000
_cell.angle_alpha   90.00
_cell.angle_beta   90.00
_cell.angle_gamma   90.00
#
_symmetry.space_group_name_H-M   'P 1'
#
loop_
_entity.id
_entity.type
_entity.pdbx_description
1 polymer ?
#
loop_
_entity_poly.entity_id
_entity_poly.type
_entity_poly.pdbx_seq_one_letter_code
_entity_poly.pdbx_strand_id
1 'polypeptide(L)'
;MIAIIMCLCLATFCPSACGRKAESMADSQQTKECIDDVQPDRERQEGNQGAEEVKPETPDIQSPAACGKLSVEGTQLVDEKGEAVQLRGLSMYGLSFYPQYVNEAFFAQLRQEWKANVIRLAMYTAESGGYCTDGDKEYLKNLVRAGVEYATGQDMYVIVDWHILSDGNPNQYTSEAIDFFAQMSQEFSGYDNVIYEICNEPNGGTSWKEIKAYAQKIIPVIRANAPDAVILVGTPNWSQYVDEAAADPIADYDNIMYTLHFYAATHQDDLRNRMAAAIEAGLPIFVSEYGICDASGNGGINEAQANAWVQVMDQYKVSYVAWNISNKAETSAIFQSTVEKTSGFSQEDLSDSGKWVHRILTGGQLTSDSEQPADIPSSNQSTAVQSGKVEVTASLVNSWEANGEQFYQYALTVKNTSNQACEGWEVELKFSSDISLSDGWNGQYSVQGKSLYISSMDYNARIPAGESMQDVGVIISADAGLTLQ
;
A
#
# COMPACT_ATOMS: atom_id res chain seq x y z
N MET A 1 56.93 38.53 54.09
CA MET A 1 55.94 37.51 54.48
C MET A 1 56.15 36.32 53.54
N ILE A 2 57.16 35.49 53.83
CA ILE A 2 57.08 34.18 54.54
C ILE A 2 56.44 33.14 53.60
N ALA A 3 57.22 32.40 52.78
CA ALA A 3 58.08 31.22 53.04
C ALA A 3 57.25 29.90 53.01
N ILE A 4 57.46 28.98 52.04
CA ILE A 4 58.51 27.94 51.91
C ILE A 4 58.50 26.92 53.07
N ILE A 5 58.78 25.64 52.72
CA ILE A 5 59.12 24.43 53.52
C ILE A 5 57.99 23.38 53.39
N MET A 6 58.05 22.30 52.59
CA MET A 6 59.06 21.26 52.28
C MET A 6 59.45 20.36 53.46
N CYS A 7 59.53 19.05 53.20
CA CYS A 7 60.26 18.02 53.95
C CYS A 7 59.60 17.47 55.24
N LEU A 8 59.73 16.20 55.62
CA LEU A 8 60.16 14.92 55.01
C LEU A 8 60.00 13.87 56.15
N CYS A 9 60.09 12.58 55.80
CA CYS A 9 60.60 11.46 56.63
C CYS A 9 59.66 10.55 57.45
N LEU A 10 59.62 9.27 57.00
CA LEU A 10 59.94 8.02 57.73
C LEU A 10 58.95 7.58 58.85
N ALA A 11 58.51 6.32 59.01
CA ALA A 11 59.01 5.03 58.54
C ALA A 11 57.91 3.92 58.66
N THR A 12 58.01 2.93 57.76
CA THR A 12 57.83 1.47 57.93
C THR A 12 56.69 0.88 58.79
N PHE A 13 55.81 0.07 58.20
CA PHE A 13 55.90 -1.42 58.21
C PHE A 13 54.85 -2.06 57.28
N CYS A 14 55.31 -2.91 56.34
CA CYS A 14 54.56 -3.95 55.61
C CYS A 14 54.54 -5.24 56.49
N PRO A 15 53.90 -6.40 56.14
CA PRO A 15 53.42 -6.86 54.83
C PRO A 15 51.98 -7.42 54.86
N SER A 16 51.29 -7.73 53.75
CA SER A 16 51.50 -8.86 52.83
C SER A 16 50.32 -8.83 51.83
N ALA A 17 50.34 -9.27 50.59
CA ALA A 17 51.39 -9.65 49.64
C ALA A 17 50.76 -9.42 48.25
N CYS A 18 51.55 -8.86 47.34
CA CYS A 18 51.17 -8.60 45.95
C CYS A 18 51.66 -9.78 45.08
N GLY A 19 51.00 -10.01 43.95
CA GLY A 19 51.50 -10.95 42.95
C GLY A 19 50.64 -10.98 41.70
N ARG A 20 50.82 -9.98 40.84
CA ARG A 20 50.24 -9.87 39.50
C ARG A 20 51.39 -9.93 38.49
N LYS A 21 51.27 -10.71 37.41
CA LYS A 21 51.47 -10.32 35.98
C LYS A 21 52.14 -11.39 35.07
N ALA A 22 51.55 -11.42 33.87
CA ALA A 22 52.14 -11.44 32.52
C ALA A 22 52.58 -12.75 31.82
N GLU A 23 51.89 -12.96 30.68
CA GLU A 23 52.36 -13.22 29.30
C GLU A 23 52.93 -14.58 28.80
N SER A 24 52.25 -15.04 27.73
CA SER A 24 52.76 -15.55 26.43
C SER A 24 52.86 -17.06 26.12
N MET A 25 52.18 -17.38 25.01
CA MET A 25 52.53 -18.21 23.83
C MET A 25 52.80 -19.74 23.88
N ALA A 26 52.04 -20.40 22.99
CA ALA A 26 52.40 -21.43 21.98
C ALA A 26 52.41 -22.95 22.31
N ASP A 27 51.45 -23.61 21.65
CA ASP A 27 51.52 -24.83 20.81
C ASP A 27 51.80 -26.23 21.40
N SER A 28 50.91 -27.18 21.11
CA SER A 28 51.25 -28.53 20.61
C SER A 28 50.00 -29.39 20.32
N GLN A 29 50.21 -30.36 19.42
CA GLN A 29 49.27 -31.05 18.56
C GLN A 29 48.62 -32.34 19.14
N GLN A 30 47.48 -32.70 18.54
CA GLN A 30 46.95 -34.05 18.19
C GLN A 30 47.26 -35.30 19.06
N THR A 31 46.23 -36.12 19.37
CA THR A 31 45.91 -37.37 18.63
C THR A 31 44.70 -38.13 19.22
N LYS A 32 44.01 -38.87 18.33
CA LYS A 32 42.84 -39.76 18.53
C LYS A 32 43.19 -41.07 19.25
N GLU A 33 42.20 -41.72 19.87
CA GLU A 33 41.88 -43.16 19.63
C GLU A 33 40.50 -43.57 20.17
N CYS A 34 39.93 -44.62 19.57
CA CYS A 34 38.54 -45.10 19.64
C CYS A 34 38.39 -46.38 20.51
N ILE A 35 37.14 -46.79 20.84
CA ILE A 35 36.53 -48.15 20.64
C ILE A 35 35.44 -48.54 21.69
N ASP A 36 34.27 -48.87 21.13
CA ASP A 36 33.21 -49.89 21.36
C ASP A 36 32.25 -50.01 22.58
N ASP A 37 30.96 -50.08 22.17
CA ASP A 37 29.81 -50.95 22.52
C ASP A 37 29.24 -51.08 23.96
N VAL A 38 27.91 -50.87 24.06
CA VAL A 38 26.89 -51.89 24.42
C VAL A 38 25.47 -51.30 24.22
N GLN A 39 24.61 -52.02 23.50
CA GLN A 39 23.14 -51.83 23.39
C GLN A 39 22.42 -52.82 24.36
N PRO A 40 21.13 -52.66 24.75
CA PRO A 40 20.08 -53.19 23.86
C PRO A 40 18.66 -52.56 23.92
N ASP A 41 17.92 -52.87 22.86
CA ASP A 41 16.48 -53.17 22.72
C ASP A 41 15.37 -52.13 23.03
N ARG A 42 14.68 -51.71 21.96
CA ARG A 42 13.23 -51.49 21.96
C ARG A 42 12.57 -52.08 20.72
N GLU A 43 11.53 -52.86 21.00
CA GLU A 43 10.70 -53.62 20.06
C GLU A 43 9.93 -52.74 19.07
N ARG A 44 9.67 -53.31 17.89
CA ARG A 44 8.82 -52.77 16.84
C ARG A 44 7.34 -52.91 17.19
N GLN A 45 6.55 -51.87 16.90
CA GLN A 45 5.19 -52.02 16.39
C GLN A 45 5.03 -51.18 15.13
N GLU A 46 4.69 -51.86 14.03
CA GLU A 46 4.32 -51.25 12.75
C GLU A 46 2.82 -50.93 12.73
N GLY A 47 2.48 -49.81 12.07
CA GLY A 47 1.23 -49.69 11.34
C GLY A 47 0.19 -48.70 11.89
N ASN A 48 0.28 -47.44 11.48
CA ASN A 48 -0.88 -46.76 10.91
C ASN A 48 -0.43 -45.69 9.91
N GLN A 49 -0.77 -45.88 8.63
CA GLN A 49 -0.63 -44.87 7.58
C GLN A 49 -1.68 -43.79 7.84
N GLY A 50 -1.28 -42.71 8.51
CA GLY A 50 -2.03 -41.46 8.53
C GLY A 50 -1.68 -40.67 7.26
N ALA A 51 -2.69 -40.38 6.45
CA ALA A 51 -2.56 -39.51 5.30
C ALA A 51 -1.84 -38.22 5.68
N GLU A 52 -0.80 -37.86 4.92
CA GLU A 52 -0.27 -36.49 4.95
C GLU A 52 -1.43 -35.56 4.62
N GLU A 53 -1.82 -34.73 5.59
CA GLU A 53 -2.57 -33.51 5.31
C GLU A 53 -1.72 -32.70 4.35
N VAL A 54 -2.10 -32.71 3.07
CA VAL A 54 -1.68 -31.70 2.12
C VAL A 54 -2.23 -30.39 2.68
N LYS A 55 -1.36 -29.64 3.38
CA LYS A 55 -1.63 -28.25 3.70
C LYS A 55 -1.96 -27.56 2.38
N PRO A 56 -3.09 -26.85 2.27
CA PRO A 56 -3.32 -26.02 1.11
C PRO A 56 -2.14 -25.05 1.00
N GLU A 57 -1.41 -25.11 -0.10
CA GLU A 57 -0.37 -24.14 -0.41
C GLU A 57 -1.04 -22.76 -0.39
N THR A 58 -0.67 -21.94 0.59
CA THR A 58 -0.95 -20.51 0.54
C THR A 58 -0.32 -19.97 -0.74
N PRO A 59 -1.00 -19.09 -1.50
CA PRO A 59 -0.33 -18.33 -2.55
C PRO A 59 0.98 -17.76 -1.99
N ASP A 60 2.09 -17.93 -2.69
CA ASP A 60 3.40 -17.57 -2.17
C ASP A 60 3.44 -16.06 -1.91
N ILE A 61 3.37 -15.66 -0.64
CA ILE A 61 3.33 -14.24 -0.25
C ILE A 61 4.73 -13.69 -0.49
N GLN A 62 4.83 -12.67 -1.33
CA GLN A 62 6.11 -12.02 -1.66
C GLN A 62 6.66 -11.28 -0.43
N SER A 63 7.39 -12.01 0.41
CA SER A 63 7.94 -11.56 1.68
C SER A 63 9.47 -11.47 1.64
N PRO A 64 10.12 -10.80 2.61
CA PRO A 64 11.58 -10.74 2.68
C PRO A 64 12.27 -12.11 2.62
N ALA A 65 11.75 -13.14 3.27
CA ALA A 65 12.34 -14.48 3.23
C ALA A 65 12.23 -15.15 1.85
N ALA A 66 11.21 -14.81 1.06
CA ALA A 66 10.99 -15.39 -0.28
C ALA A 66 11.68 -14.57 -1.39
N CYS A 67 11.63 -13.24 -1.28
CA CYS A 67 12.08 -12.28 -2.28
C CYS A 67 13.47 -11.68 -1.98
N GLY A 68 13.95 -11.78 -0.74
CA GLY A 68 15.22 -11.19 -0.34
C GLY A 68 15.21 -9.66 -0.43
N LYS A 69 16.38 -9.10 -0.77
CA LYS A 69 16.57 -7.66 -0.90
C LYS A 69 15.92 -7.15 -2.20
N LEU A 70 15.08 -6.13 -2.08
CA LEU A 70 14.40 -5.52 -3.22
C LEU A 70 15.32 -4.57 -4.00
N SER A 71 15.05 -4.44 -5.30
CA SER A 71 15.66 -3.43 -6.17
C SER A 71 14.65 -2.90 -7.19
N VAL A 72 15.04 -1.89 -7.99
CA VAL A 72 14.18 -1.30 -9.01
C VAL A 72 14.77 -1.55 -10.39
N GLU A 73 14.03 -2.26 -11.25
CA GLU A 73 14.41 -2.52 -12.64
C GLU A 73 13.39 -1.92 -13.61
N GLY A 74 13.81 -0.90 -14.34
CA GLY A 74 12.89 -0.11 -15.17
C GLY A 74 11.82 0.54 -14.30
N THR A 75 10.56 0.16 -14.51
CA THR A 75 9.42 0.65 -13.72
C THR A 75 9.03 -0.28 -12.57
N GLN A 76 9.69 -1.44 -12.45
CA GLN A 76 9.26 -2.52 -11.57
C GLN A 76 10.08 -2.58 -10.31
N LEU A 77 9.39 -2.77 -9.18
CA LEU A 77 10.01 -3.29 -7.97
C LEU A 77 10.27 -4.79 -8.20
N VAL A 78 11.48 -5.26 -7.94
CA VAL A 78 11.86 -6.65 -8.18
C VAL A 78 12.55 -7.28 -6.96
N ASP A 79 12.48 -8.60 -6.89
CA ASP A 79 13.17 -9.43 -5.91
C ASP A 79 14.66 -9.61 -6.24
N GLU A 80 15.40 -10.36 -5.41
CA GLU A 80 16.83 -10.63 -5.59
C GLU A 80 17.16 -11.41 -6.89
N LYS A 81 16.15 -11.96 -7.56
CA LYS A 81 16.25 -12.73 -8.81
C LYS A 81 15.83 -11.91 -10.03
N GLY A 82 15.35 -10.68 -9.84
CA GLY A 82 14.83 -9.81 -10.90
C GLY A 82 13.36 -10.07 -11.25
N GLU A 83 12.63 -10.82 -10.43
CA GLU A 83 11.20 -11.08 -10.65
C GLU A 83 10.33 -9.97 -10.01
N ALA A 84 9.27 -9.56 -10.70
CA ALA A 84 8.42 -8.45 -10.25
C ALA A 84 7.73 -8.73 -8.90
N VAL A 85 7.84 -7.77 -7.98
CA VAL A 85 7.26 -7.81 -6.64
C VAL A 85 6.17 -6.75 -6.50
N GLN A 86 5.04 -7.15 -5.91
CA GLN A 86 3.99 -6.23 -5.51
C GLN A 86 3.76 -6.31 -4.00
N LEU A 87 4.08 -5.23 -3.31
CA LEU A 87 3.82 -5.08 -1.89
C LEU A 87 2.41 -4.55 -1.66
N ARG A 88 1.69 -5.17 -0.73
CA ARG A 88 0.31 -4.87 -0.35
C ARG A 88 0.22 -4.84 1.16
N GLY A 89 -0.20 -3.72 1.71
CA GLY A 89 -0.15 -3.54 3.16
C GLY A 89 -0.93 -2.35 3.68
N LEU A 90 -0.60 -1.95 4.90
CA LEU A 90 -1.26 -0.87 5.62
C LEU A 90 -0.24 0.09 6.23
N SER A 91 -0.65 1.36 6.34
CA SER A 91 0.09 2.40 7.04
C SER A 91 -0.44 2.53 8.46
N MET A 92 0.48 2.67 9.41
CA MET A 92 0.17 3.31 10.68
C MET A 92 -0.42 4.70 10.41
N TYR A 93 -1.35 5.14 11.25
CA TYR A 93 -1.53 6.59 11.42
C TYR A 93 -0.23 7.18 12.01
N GLY A 94 -0.14 8.50 12.09
CA GLY A 94 0.98 9.18 12.76
C GLY A 94 1.36 8.54 14.10
N LEU A 95 2.63 8.11 14.21
CA LEU A 95 3.14 7.32 15.34
C LEU A 95 2.97 8.01 16.71
N SER A 96 2.97 9.35 16.75
CA SER A 96 2.70 10.12 17.97
C SER A 96 1.25 10.03 18.45
N PHE A 97 0.30 9.79 17.54
CA PHE A 97 -1.13 9.81 17.82
C PHE A 97 -1.68 8.43 18.20
N TYR A 98 -1.23 7.38 17.49
CA TYR A 98 -1.69 6.00 17.70
C TYR A 98 -0.54 5.01 17.96
N PRO A 99 0.38 5.29 18.90
CA PRO A 99 1.56 4.45 19.14
C PRO A 99 1.21 3.04 19.62
N GLN A 100 0.02 2.82 20.18
CA GLN A 100 -0.40 1.55 20.75
C GLN A 100 -0.48 0.40 19.73
N TYR A 101 -0.63 0.71 18.44
CA TYR A 101 -0.63 -0.30 17.37
C TYR A 101 0.77 -0.74 16.95
N VAL A 102 1.83 -0.07 17.42
CA VAL A 102 3.22 -0.55 17.26
C VAL A 102 3.49 -1.63 18.30
N ASN A 103 3.02 -2.85 18.03
CA ASN A 103 3.25 -4.00 18.90
C ASN A 103 3.36 -5.31 18.10
N GLU A 104 4.16 -6.26 18.60
CA GLU A 104 4.48 -7.52 17.92
C GLU A 104 3.24 -8.37 17.59
N ALA A 105 2.30 -8.47 18.53
CA ALA A 105 1.11 -9.30 18.36
C ALA A 105 0.24 -8.83 17.20
N PHE A 106 0.11 -7.51 17.01
CA PHE A 106 -0.63 -6.96 15.89
C PHE A 106 0.11 -7.12 14.56
N PHE A 107 1.42 -6.91 14.53
CA PHE A 107 2.22 -7.16 13.32
C PHE A 107 2.13 -8.63 12.89
N ALA A 108 2.13 -9.56 13.86
CA ALA A 108 1.92 -10.97 13.62
C ALA A 108 0.54 -11.24 12.99
N GLN A 109 -0.51 -10.60 13.52
CA GLN A 109 -1.86 -10.69 12.95
C GLN A 109 -1.91 -10.18 11.50
N LEU A 110 -1.33 -9.01 11.21
CA LEU A 110 -1.29 -8.45 9.86
C LEU A 110 -0.62 -9.40 8.87
N ARG A 111 0.51 -9.99 9.25
CA ARG A 111 1.21 -10.96 8.40
C ARG A 111 0.41 -12.26 8.22
N GLN A 112 0.04 -12.88 9.34
CA GLN A 112 -0.38 -14.28 9.38
C GLN A 112 -1.84 -14.45 8.98
N GLU A 113 -2.68 -13.49 9.36
CA GLU A 113 -4.12 -13.53 9.09
C GLU A 113 -4.48 -12.68 7.87
N TRP A 114 -3.97 -11.44 7.79
CA TRP A 114 -4.38 -10.49 6.74
C TRP A 114 -3.54 -10.61 5.46
N LYS A 115 -2.42 -11.33 5.53
CA LYS A 115 -1.49 -11.56 4.40
C LYS A 115 -0.79 -10.30 3.90
N ALA A 116 -0.71 -9.25 4.74
CA ALA A 116 0.12 -8.10 4.43
C ALA A 116 1.59 -8.51 4.34
N ASN A 117 2.30 -7.99 3.34
CA ASN A 117 3.75 -8.18 3.17
C ASN A 117 4.56 -6.88 3.32
N VAL A 118 3.89 -5.75 3.56
CA VAL A 118 4.52 -4.48 3.89
C VAL A 118 3.74 -3.73 4.97
N ILE A 119 4.44 -2.95 5.77
CA ILE A 119 3.83 -2.02 6.72
C ILE A 119 4.54 -0.65 6.67
N ARG A 120 3.80 0.44 6.77
CA ARG A 120 4.37 1.80 6.74
C ARG A 120 4.29 2.48 8.11
N LEU A 121 5.40 3.10 8.51
CA LEU A 121 5.57 3.78 9.79
C LEU A 121 5.60 5.29 9.58
N ALA A 122 4.42 5.93 9.63
CA ALA A 122 4.24 7.36 9.37
C ALA A 122 4.74 8.23 10.53
N MET A 123 5.97 8.76 10.42
CA MET A 123 6.55 9.64 11.43
C MET A 123 6.32 11.11 11.07
N TYR A 124 5.22 11.67 11.59
CA TYR A 124 4.81 13.06 11.41
C TYR A 124 5.94 14.03 11.78
N THR A 125 6.18 15.02 10.93
CA THR A 125 7.29 15.97 11.10
C THR A 125 6.87 17.22 11.87
N ALA A 126 5.71 17.82 11.55
CA ALA A 126 5.40 19.20 11.91
C ALA A 126 4.07 19.40 12.66
N GLU A 127 3.23 18.38 12.72
CA GLU A 127 1.98 18.40 13.47
C GLU A 127 2.26 18.43 14.98
N SER A 128 1.21 18.60 15.81
CA SER A 128 1.39 18.49 17.26
C SER A 128 1.86 17.08 17.61
N GLY A 129 2.94 16.99 18.39
CA GLY A 129 3.65 15.76 18.70
C GLY A 129 4.57 15.27 17.57
N GLY A 130 4.78 16.06 16.51
CA GLY A 130 5.66 15.76 15.39
C GLY A 130 7.15 15.83 15.74
N TYR A 131 7.98 15.15 14.96
CA TYR A 131 9.41 14.99 15.22
C TYR A 131 10.18 16.32 15.25
N CYS A 132 9.80 17.29 14.43
CA CYS A 132 10.46 18.59 14.30
C CYS A 132 9.81 19.71 15.14
N THR A 133 8.76 19.39 15.89
CA THR A 133 8.00 20.36 16.72
C THR A 133 8.11 20.01 18.20
N ASP A 134 7.01 19.64 18.85
CA ASP A 134 6.91 19.38 20.29
C ASP A 134 6.94 17.88 20.64
N GLY A 135 7.13 17.00 19.65
CA GLY A 135 7.27 15.56 19.84
C GLY A 135 8.58 15.15 20.52
N ASP A 136 8.53 14.06 21.30
CA ASP A 136 9.73 13.43 21.84
C ASP A 136 10.43 12.62 20.75
N LYS A 137 11.53 13.18 20.22
CA LYS A 137 12.33 12.59 19.13
C LYS A 137 12.85 11.18 19.45
N GLU A 138 13.28 10.91 20.68
CA GLU A 138 13.79 9.57 21.02
C GLU A 138 12.65 8.56 21.16
N TYR A 139 11.52 8.97 21.74
CA TYR A 139 10.34 8.13 21.77
C TYR A 139 9.86 7.75 20.37
N LEU A 140 9.77 8.71 19.45
CA LEU A 140 9.37 8.46 18.06
C LEU A 140 10.36 7.53 17.33
N LYS A 141 11.67 7.75 17.49
CA LYS A 141 12.67 6.82 16.94
C LYS A 141 12.56 5.42 17.54
N ASN A 142 12.23 5.29 18.81
CA ASN A 142 12.01 3.98 19.43
C ASN A 142 10.76 3.28 18.88
N LEU A 143 9.70 4.02 18.52
CA LEU A 143 8.56 3.43 17.80
C LEU A 143 8.96 2.97 16.40
N VAL A 144 9.79 3.72 15.68
CA VAL A 144 10.33 3.29 14.38
C VAL A 144 11.17 2.01 14.53
N ARG A 145 12.09 1.97 15.51
CA ARG A 145 12.89 0.77 15.83
C ARG A 145 12.02 -0.45 16.10
N ALA A 146 11.06 -0.31 17.02
CA ALA A 146 10.16 -1.40 17.38
C ALA A 146 9.34 -1.87 16.15
N GLY A 147 8.83 -0.95 15.34
CA GLY A 147 8.12 -1.28 14.11
C GLY A 147 8.99 -2.04 13.09
N VAL A 148 10.24 -1.63 12.89
CA VAL A 148 11.19 -2.33 12.01
C VAL A 148 11.52 -3.73 12.56
N GLU A 149 11.77 -3.85 13.86
CA GLU A 149 12.04 -5.15 14.51
C GLU A 149 10.83 -6.09 14.38
N TYR A 150 9.61 -5.61 14.63
CA TYR A 150 8.40 -6.42 14.52
C TYR A 150 8.10 -6.81 13.07
N ALA A 151 8.28 -5.90 12.10
CA ALA A 151 8.11 -6.23 10.69
C ALA A 151 9.11 -7.30 10.25
N THR A 152 10.37 -7.18 10.68
CA THR A 152 11.42 -8.17 10.40
C THR A 152 11.09 -9.53 11.02
N GLY A 153 10.70 -9.56 12.30
CA GLY A 153 10.32 -10.79 12.99
C GLY A 153 9.09 -11.48 12.40
N GLN A 154 8.23 -10.72 11.72
CA GLN A 154 7.02 -11.22 11.04
C GLN A 154 7.20 -11.33 9.52
N ASP A 155 8.43 -11.30 9.00
CA ASP A 155 8.69 -11.51 7.58
C ASP A 155 7.86 -10.56 6.68
N MET A 156 7.94 -9.27 6.99
CA MET A 156 7.33 -8.16 6.23
C MET A 156 8.39 -7.11 5.85
N TYR A 157 8.20 -6.48 4.70
CA TYR A 157 8.86 -5.22 4.37
C TYR A 157 8.32 -4.09 5.25
N VAL A 158 9.13 -3.06 5.46
CA VAL A 158 8.76 -1.91 6.29
C VAL A 158 9.20 -0.61 5.62
N ILE A 159 8.27 0.35 5.52
CA ILE A 159 8.53 1.69 5.04
C ILE A 159 8.74 2.61 6.25
N VAL A 160 9.93 3.22 6.34
CA VAL A 160 10.22 4.28 7.29
C VAL A 160 9.93 5.62 6.61
N ASP A 161 8.84 6.25 7.01
CA ASP A 161 8.29 7.41 6.33
C ASP A 161 8.53 8.72 7.11
N TRP A 162 9.22 9.66 6.46
CA TRP A 162 9.35 11.04 6.89
C TRP A 162 8.12 11.83 6.45
N HIS A 163 7.14 11.84 7.36
CA HIS A 163 5.76 12.17 7.03
C HIS A 163 5.52 13.69 7.05
N ILE A 164 6.03 14.38 6.03
CA ILE A 164 5.70 15.79 5.78
C ILE A 164 4.23 15.92 5.37
N LEU A 165 3.58 16.98 5.84
CA LEU A 165 2.20 17.30 5.48
C LEU A 165 1.93 18.78 5.72
N SER A 166 1.78 19.23 6.98
CA SER A 166 1.49 20.63 7.30
C SER A 166 2.66 21.60 7.06
N ASP A 167 3.88 21.09 7.05
CA ASP A 167 5.10 21.82 6.66
C ASP A 167 5.25 22.00 5.14
N GLY A 168 4.53 21.21 4.34
CA GLY A 168 4.29 21.43 2.90
C GLY A 168 5.51 21.24 1.98
N ASN A 169 6.63 21.90 2.25
CA ASN A 169 7.86 21.80 1.48
C ASN A 169 8.91 20.98 2.24
N PRO A 170 9.42 19.86 1.68
CA PRO A 170 10.37 18.99 2.39
C PRO A 170 11.68 19.70 2.77
N ASN A 171 11.98 20.85 2.16
CA ASN A 171 13.17 21.62 2.51
C ASN A 171 13.08 22.31 3.90
N GLN A 172 11.89 22.41 4.52
CA GLN A 172 11.70 23.13 5.78
C GLN A 172 12.57 22.58 6.92
N TYR A 173 12.66 21.25 7.06
CA TYR A 173 13.41 20.55 8.11
C TYR A 173 14.53 19.67 7.52
N THR A 174 15.25 20.19 6.52
CA THR A 174 16.29 19.42 5.80
C THR A 174 17.36 18.89 6.76
N SER A 175 17.81 19.69 7.74
CA SER A 175 18.83 19.27 8.72
C SER A 175 18.38 18.09 9.56
N GLU A 176 17.15 18.15 10.07
CA GLU A 176 16.56 17.12 10.92
C GLU A 176 16.32 15.83 10.13
N ALA A 177 15.90 15.96 8.86
CA ALA A 177 15.77 14.82 7.96
C ALA A 177 17.14 14.15 7.68
N ILE A 178 18.20 14.94 7.44
CA ILE A 178 19.56 14.41 7.27
C ILE A 178 19.99 13.63 8.52
N ASP A 179 19.84 14.20 9.71
CA ASP A 179 20.23 13.54 10.96
C ASP A 179 19.41 12.26 11.21
N PHE A 180 18.10 12.32 10.96
CA PHE A 180 17.20 11.17 11.11
C PHE A 180 17.57 10.04 10.15
N PHE A 181 17.66 10.32 8.85
CA PHE A 181 17.98 9.31 7.86
C PHE A 181 19.40 8.78 8.00
N ALA A 182 20.37 9.60 8.42
CA ALA A 182 21.72 9.11 8.75
C ALA A 182 21.66 8.06 9.88
N GLN A 183 20.90 8.35 10.95
CA GLN A 183 20.78 7.44 12.08
C GLN A 183 20.01 6.16 11.72
N MET A 184 18.84 6.28 11.10
CA MET A 184 18.00 5.12 10.76
C MET A 184 18.66 4.23 9.70
N SER A 185 19.30 4.81 8.68
CA SER A 185 20.01 4.02 7.66
C SER A 185 21.25 3.33 8.21
N GLN A 186 21.96 3.94 9.16
CA GLN A 186 23.08 3.29 9.85
C GLN A 186 22.61 2.13 10.71
N GLU A 187 21.58 2.36 11.53
CA GLU A 187 21.04 1.37 12.47
C GLU A 187 20.44 0.16 11.76
N PHE A 188 19.78 0.37 10.62
CA PHE A 188 19.13 -0.69 9.85
C PHE A 188 19.95 -1.19 8.65
N SER A 189 21.24 -0.87 8.56
CA SER A 189 22.11 -1.25 7.43
C SER A 189 22.22 -2.77 7.18
N GLY A 190 21.93 -3.59 8.19
CA GLY A 190 21.90 -5.06 8.09
C GLY A 190 20.54 -5.66 7.75
N TYR A 191 19.52 -4.85 7.46
CA TYR A 191 18.15 -5.30 7.20
C TYR A 191 17.83 -5.17 5.70
N ASP A 192 17.45 -6.28 5.07
CA ASP A 192 17.07 -6.31 3.65
C ASP A 192 15.61 -5.92 3.39
N ASN A 193 14.82 -5.72 4.45
CA ASN A 193 13.39 -5.46 4.40
C ASN A 193 12.99 -3.98 4.60
N VAL A 194 13.96 -3.06 4.74
CA VAL A 194 13.69 -1.63 5.02
C VAL A 194 13.69 -0.80 3.75
N ILE A 195 12.61 -0.02 3.58
CA ILE A 195 12.39 0.96 2.51
C ILE A 195 12.32 2.34 3.16
N TYR A 196 12.92 3.37 2.55
CA TYR A 196 12.90 4.74 3.09
C TYR A 196 12.02 5.64 2.23
N GLU A 197 11.00 6.26 2.81
CA GLU A 197 10.19 7.29 2.15
C GLU A 197 10.62 8.66 2.68
N ILE A 198 11.27 9.45 1.82
CA ILE A 198 11.98 10.66 2.26
C ILE A 198 11.09 11.88 2.41
N CYS A 199 9.91 11.87 1.79
CA CYS A 199 8.89 12.89 2.00
C CYS A 199 7.51 12.37 1.55
N ASN A 200 6.58 12.26 2.49
CA ASN A 200 5.19 11.83 2.27
C ASN A 200 4.46 12.67 1.20
N GLU A 201 4.07 13.91 1.52
CA GLU A 201 3.18 14.72 0.68
C GLU A 201 3.66 16.16 0.51
N PRO A 202 4.65 16.42 -0.37
CA PRO A 202 4.96 17.77 -0.80
C PRO A 202 3.72 18.50 -1.34
N ASN A 203 3.36 19.63 -0.77
CA ASN A 203 2.14 20.37 -1.09
C ASN A 203 2.31 21.89 -0.96
N GLY A 204 1.20 22.65 -1.01
CA GLY A 204 1.22 24.10 -0.82
C GLY A 204 1.93 24.89 -1.93
N GLY A 205 2.00 24.32 -3.14
CA GLY A 205 2.72 24.92 -4.28
C GLY A 205 4.21 24.56 -4.35
N THR A 206 4.69 23.63 -3.53
CA THR A 206 6.04 23.06 -3.64
C THR A 206 6.24 22.43 -5.02
N SER A 207 7.27 22.87 -5.74
CA SER A 207 7.55 22.40 -7.10
C SER A 207 8.36 21.10 -7.14
N TRP A 208 8.28 20.35 -8.25
CA TRP A 208 9.13 19.17 -8.46
C TRP A 208 10.63 19.48 -8.31
N LYS A 209 11.07 20.64 -8.80
CA LYS A 209 12.46 21.09 -8.68
C LYS A 209 12.92 21.21 -7.22
N GLU A 210 12.08 21.70 -6.33
CA GLU A 210 12.40 21.83 -4.91
C GLU A 210 12.48 20.48 -4.21
N ILE A 211 11.59 19.56 -4.57
CA ILE A 211 11.58 18.18 -4.05
C ILE A 211 12.82 17.43 -4.53
N LYS A 212 13.15 17.53 -5.83
CA LYS A 212 14.37 16.98 -6.42
C LYS A 212 15.63 17.53 -5.74
N ALA A 213 15.67 18.83 -5.43
CA ALA A 213 16.78 19.44 -4.70
C ALA A 213 16.89 18.95 -3.24
N TYR A 214 15.77 18.62 -2.60
CA TYR A 214 15.75 17.97 -1.28
C TYR A 214 16.25 16.53 -1.37
N ALA A 215 15.74 15.74 -2.33
CA ALA A 215 16.14 14.35 -2.54
C ALA A 215 17.65 14.21 -2.79
N GLN A 216 18.24 15.12 -3.56
CA GLN A 216 19.69 15.20 -3.82
C GLN A 216 20.54 15.43 -2.55
N LYS A 217 19.94 15.89 -1.44
CA LYS A 217 20.62 16.00 -0.13
C LYS A 217 20.42 14.76 0.73
N ILE A 218 19.25 14.12 0.67
CA ILE A 218 18.89 12.99 1.55
C ILE A 218 19.37 11.64 0.99
N ILE A 219 19.25 11.42 -0.31
CA ILE A 219 19.63 10.12 -0.93
C ILE A 219 21.09 9.76 -0.62
N PRO A 220 22.10 10.66 -0.79
CA PRO A 220 23.49 10.35 -0.40
C PRO A 220 23.66 9.93 1.06
N VAL A 221 22.86 10.51 1.96
CA VAL A 221 22.94 10.22 3.40
C VAL A 221 22.49 8.79 3.67
N ILE A 222 21.38 8.36 3.05
CA ILE A 222 20.89 6.98 3.13
C ILE A 222 21.91 6.04 2.47
N ARG A 223 22.34 6.36 1.24
CA ARG A 223 23.27 5.53 0.45
C ARG A 223 24.62 5.32 1.12
N ALA A 224 25.07 6.24 1.97
CA ALA A 224 26.31 6.08 2.73
C ALA A 224 26.28 4.90 3.71
N ASN A 225 25.09 4.50 4.17
CA ASN A 225 24.90 3.39 5.11
C ASN A 225 24.14 2.20 4.49
N ALA A 226 23.24 2.47 3.54
CA ALA A 226 22.38 1.50 2.88
C ALA A 226 22.44 1.69 1.34
N PRO A 227 23.52 1.24 0.69
CA PRO A 227 23.85 1.60 -0.70
C PRO A 227 22.82 1.16 -1.73
N ASP A 228 22.09 0.06 -1.47
CA ASP A 228 21.11 -0.47 -2.42
C ASP A 228 19.66 -0.42 -1.91
N ALA A 229 19.38 0.26 -0.80
CA ALA A 229 18.01 0.34 -0.26
C ALA A 229 17.03 0.97 -1.28
N VAL A 230 15.79 0.52 -1.32
CA VAL A 230 14.75 1.21 -2.10
C VAL A 230 14.40 2.52 -1.38
N ILE A 231 14.42 3.63 -2.13
CA ILE A 231 14.04 4.95 -1.62
C ILE A 231 12.80 5.45 -2.37
N LEU A 232 11.74 5.79 -1.64
CA LEU A 232 10.53 6.40 -2.17
C LEU A 232 10.62 7.93 -2.05
N VAL A 233 10.28 8.63 -3.12
CA VAL A 233 10.33 10.10 -3.20
C VAL A 233 8.94 10.65 -3.51
N GLY A 234 8.42 11.48 -2.60
CA GLY A 234 7.19 12.26 -2.79
C GLY A 234 7.17 13.06 -4.09
N THR A 235 5.98 13.29 -4.63
CA THR A 235 5.78 14.17 -5.80
C THR A 235 4.94 15.40 -5.43
N PRO A 236 4.89 16.45 -6.26
CA PRO A 236 4.12 17.64 -5.94
C PRO A 236 2.62 17.35 -5.75
N ASN A 237 1.95 18.28 -5.07
CA ASN A 237 0.49 18.31 -4.88
C ASN A 237 -0.03 17.06 -4.16
N TRP A 238 0.47 16.82 -2.93
CA TRP A 238 0.15 15.64 -2.13
C TRP A 238 0.48 14.34 -2.86
N SER A 239 1.67 14.29 -3.47
CA SER A 239 2.14 13.15 -4.24
C SER A 239 1.19 12.75 -5.37
N GLN A 240 0.76 13.71 -6.20
CA GLN A 240 -0.16 13.44 -7.33
C GLN A 240 0.48 13.72 -8.69
N TYR A 241 1.45 14.65 -8.75
CA TYR A 241 2.04 15.10 -10.02
C TYR A 241 3.25 14.24 -10.42
N VAL A 242 3.01 12.94 -10.59
CA VAL A 242 4.00 11.97 -11.08
C VAL A 242 4.44 12.22 -12.52
N ASP A 243 3.61 12.91 -13.32
CA ASP A 243 3.95 13.36 -14.66
C ASP A 243 5.08 14.41 -14.66
N GLU A 244 5.15 15.29 -13.66
CA GLU A 244 6.27 16.22 -13.50
C GLU A 244 7.58 15.48 -13.19
N ALA A 245 7.51 14.46 -12.33
CA ALA A 245 8.65 13.61 -12.02
C ALA A 245 9.10 12.77 -13.22
N ALA A 246 8.16 12.23 -14.02
CA ALA A 246 8.45 11.51 -15.26
C ALA A 246 9.14 12.40 -16.32
N ALA A 247 8.80 13.69 -16.37
CA ALA A 247 9.40 14.63 -17.30
C ALA A 247 10.84 15.04 -16.93
N ASP A 248 11.20 15.03 -15.64
CA ASP A 248 12.54 15.37 -15.15
C ASP A 248 12.99 14.44 -13.99
N PRO A 249 13.20 13.13 -14.25
CA PRO A 249 13.49 12.17 -13.19
C PRO A 249 14.85 12.42 -12.53
N ILE A 250 15.05 11.83 -11.36
CA ILE A 250 16.31 11.88 -10.63
C ILE A 250 17.23 10.81 -11.24
N ALA A 251 18.04 11.21 -12.22
CA ALA A 251 18.85 10.26 -13.00
C ALA A 251 20.18 9.84 -12.36
N ASP A 252 20.60 10.51 -11.28
CA ASP A 252 21.92 10.27 -10.65
C ASP A 252 21.92 9.11 -9.64
N TYR A 253 20.76 8.49 -9.39
CA TYR A 253 20.60 7.41 -8.40
C TYR A 253 19.71 6.28 -8.92
N ASP A 254 20.14 5.05 -8.64
CA ASP A 254 19.34 3.84 -8.83
C ASP A 254 18.53 3.49 -7.56
N ASN A 255 17.67 2.47 -7.67
CA ASN A 255 16.79 1.97 -6.58
C ASN A 255 15.96 3.08 -5.94
N ILE A 256 15.39 3.95 -6.78
CA ILE A 256 14.42 4.96 -6.38
C ILE A 256 13.06 4.69 -7.03
N MET A 257 11.98 4.97 -6.31
CA MET A 257 10.62 5.00 -6.84
C MET A 257 9.94 6.30 -6.43
N TYR A 258 8.88 6.66 -7.14
CA TYR A 258 8.15 7.90 -6.94
C TYR A 258 6.79 7.61 -6.35
N THR A 259 6.39 8.36 -5.31
CA THR A 259 5.12 8.07 -4.65
C THR A 259 3.96 8.74 -5.36
N LEU A 260 2.85 8.02 -5.40
CA LEU A 260 1.54 8.53 -5.77
C LEU A 260 0.55 8.26 -4.63
N HIS A 261 -0.19 9.26 -4.18
CA HIS A 261 -1.26 9.08 -3.20
C HIS A 261 -2.63 9.36 -3.81
N PHE A 262 -3.63 8.60 -3.40
CA PHE A 262 -5.01 8.80 -3.85
C PHE A 262 -6.03 8.48 -2.76
N TYR A 263 -7.23 9.02 -2.95
CA TYR A 263 -8.40 8.78 -2.11
C TYR A 263 -9.56 8.54 -3.05
N ALA A 264 -10.07 7.31 -3.10
CA ALA A 264 -10.84 6.79 -4.24
C ALA A 264 -12.14 7.56 -4.53
N ALA A 265 -12.75 8.20 -3.52
CA ALA A 265 -13.95 8.99 -3.74
C ALA A 265 -13.66 10.39 -4.34
N THR A 266 -12.42 10.87 -4.25
CA THR A 266 -11.97 12.15 -4.84
C THR A 266 -11.23 11.95 -6.15
N HIS A 267 -10.29 11.01 -6.16
CA HIS A 267 -9.32 10.84 -7.22
C HIS A 267 -9.71 9.62 -8.06
N GLN A 268 -10.19 9.87 -9.28
CA GLN A 268 -10.77 8.86 -10.17
C GLN A 268 -9.89 8.66 -11.42
N ASP A 269 -10.48 8.60 -12.60
CA ASP A 269 -9.78 8.27 -13.86
C ASP A 269 -8.63 9.22 -14.20
N ASP A 270 -8.75 10.52 -13.92
CA ASP A 270 -7.68 11.48 -14.25
C ASP A 270 -6.34 11.10 -13.59
N LEU A 271 -6.36 10.83 -12.28
CA LEU A 271 -5.15 10.47 -11.56
C LEU A 271 -4.69 9.04 -11.87
N ARG A 272 -5.62 8.10 -12.12
CA ARG A 272 -5.28 6.74 -12.59
C ARG A 272 -4.55 6.77 -13.93
N ASN A 273 -5.09 7.53 -14.88
CA ASN A 273 -4.51 7.67 -16.22
C ASN A 273 -3.16 8.40 -16.15
N ARG A 274 -3.01 9.39 -15.27
CA ARG A 274 -1.73 10.05 -15.01
C ARG A 274 -0.68 9.07 -14.48
N MET A 275 -1.05 8.20 -13.53
CA MET A 275 -0.19 7.13 -13.01
C MET A 275 0.26 6.20 -14.14
N ALA A 276 -0.69 5.67 -14.91
CA ALA A 276 -0.41 4.77 -16.02
C ALA A 276 0.52 5.42 -17.07
N ALA A 277 0.24 6.66 -17.46
CA ALA A 277 1.07 7.40 -18.42
C ALA A 277 2.50 7.66 -17.91
N ALA A 278 2.68 7.96 -16.62
CA ALA A 278 3.99 8.14 -16.02
C ALA A 278 4.79 6.82 -15.97
N ILE A 279 4.13 5.68 -15.68
CA ILE A 279 4.75 4.35 -15.76
C ILE A 279 5.15 4.03 -17.19
N GLU A 280 4.27 4.27 -18.17
CA GLU A 280 4.56 4.05 -19.59
C GLU A 280 5.70 4.96 -20.12
N ALA A 281 5.90 6.12 -19.49
CA ALA A 281 7.04 7.00 -19.74
C ALA A 281 8.34 6.54 -19.04
N GLY A 282 8.30 5.47 -18.25
CA GLY A 282 9.46 4.86 -17.61
C GLY A 282 9.66 5.22 -16.13
N LEU A 283 8.68 5.85 -15.47
CA LEU A 283 8.78 6.21 -14.06
C LEU A 283 8.35 5.03 -13.15
N PRO A 284 9.21 4.51 -12.25
CA PRO A 284 8.80 3.52 -11.26
C PRO A 284 7.92 4.18 -10.18
N ILE A 285 6.67 3.72 -10.05
CA ILE A 285 5.69 4.28 -9.10
C ILE A 285 5.41 3.30 -7.96
N PHE A 286 5.28 3.85 -6.75
CA PHE A 286 4.81 3.14 -5.55
C PHE A 286 3.66 3.94 -4.92
N VAL A 287 2.53 3.30 -4.60
CA VAL A 287 1.45 3.96 -3.85
C VAL A 287 1.68 3.77 -2.35
N SER A 288 2.43 4.67 -1.71
CA SER A 288 2.76 4.55 -0.27
C SER A 288 1.61 4.95 0.64
N GLU A 289 0.57 5.57 0.10
CA GLU A 289 -0.66 5.90 0.82
C GLU A 289 -1.87 5.92 -0.10
N TYR A 290 -2.97 5.28 0.33
CA TYR A 290 -4.28 5.50 -0.26
C TYR A 290 -5.43 5.30 0.73
N GLY A 291 -6.56 5.94 0.47
CA GLY A 291 -7.84 5.69 1.15
C GLY A 291 -8.97 5.37 0.17
N ILE A 292 -10.05 4.77 0.67
CA ILE A 292 -11.25 4.48 -0.16
C ILE A 292 -12.38 5.51 0.01
N CYS A 293 -12.21 6.45 0.94
CA CYS A 293 -13.08 7.62 1.09
C CYS A 293 -12.55 8.82 0.28
N ASP A 294 -13.07 10.02 0.52
CA ASP A 294 -12.52 11.24 -0.10
C ASP A 294 -11.25 11.73 0.62
N ALA A 295 -10.55 12.66 -0.01
CA ALA A 295 -9.23 13.17 0.41
C ALA A 295 -9.19 13.83 1.80
N SER A 296 -10.34 14.13 2.43
CA SER A 296 -10.38 14.55 3.84
C SER A 296 -10.09 13.41 4.82
N GLY A 297 -10.17 12.15 4.37
CA GLY A 297 -10.09 10.96 5.21
C GLY A 297 -11.40 10.60 5.93
N ASN A 298 -12.50 11.35 5.70
CA ASN A 298 -13.71 11.25 6.53
C ASN A 298 -15.09 11.36 5.83
N GLY A 299 -15.20 11.59 4.52
CA GLY A 299 -16.50 11.51 3.84
C GLY A 299 -16.77 10.13 3.26
N GLY A 300 -17.51 10.07 2.16
CA GLY A 300 -18.11 8.82 1.66
C GLY A 300 -17.10 7.84 1.07
N ILE A 301 -17.31 6.54 1.33
CA ILE A 301 -16.56 5.45 0.70
C ILE A 301 -17.01 5.27 -0.75
N ASN A 302 -16.06 5.04 -1.66
CA ASN A 302 -16.32 4.65 -3.02
C ASN A 302 -15.57 3.36 -3.38
N GLU A 303 -16.15 2.20 -3.02
CA GLU A 303 -15.54 0.89 -3.29
C GLU A 303 -15.38 0.61 -4.79
N ALA A 304 -16.29 1.11 -5.65
CA ALA A 304 -16.19 0.92 -7.09
C ALA A 304 -14.91 1.58 -7.65
N GLN A 305 -14.65 2.82 -7.25
CA GLN A 305 -13.42 3.52 -7.62
C GLN A 305 -12.19 2.88 -6.97
N ALA A 306 -12.29 2.41 -5.72
CA ALA A 306 -11.19 1.71 -5.05
C ALA A 306 -10.83 0.40 -5.77
N ASN A 307 -11.83 -0.36 -6.22
CA ASN A 307 -11.63 -1.57 -7.01
C ASN A 307 -10.98 -1.26 -8.36
N ALA A 308 -11.40 -0.18 -9.04
CA ALA A 308 -10.78 0.26 -10.29
C ALA A 308 -9.30 0.65 -10.09
N TRP A 309 -8.96 1.31 -8.96
CA TRP A 309 -7.57 1.56 -8.58
C TRP A 309 -6.78 0.27 -8.39
N VAL A 310 -7.29 -0.69 -7.62
CA VAL A 310 -6.62 -1.99 -7.40
C VAL A 310 -6.39 -2.72 -8.71
N GLN A 311 -7.36 -2.72 -9.63
CA GLN A 311 -7.22 -3.36 -10.95
C GLN A 311 -6.05 -2.76 -11.75
N VAL A 312 -5.95 -1.43 -11.82
CA VAL A 312 -4.85 -0.76 -12.54
C VAL A 312 -3.51 -1.00 -11.83
N MET A 313 -3.47 -0.91 -10.49
CA MET A 313 -2.24 -1.20 -9.74
C MET A 313 -1.78 -2.64 -9.93
N ASP A 314 -2.69 -3.62 -9.95
CA ASP A 314 -2.39 -5.03 -10.21
C ASP A 314 -1.92 -5.28 -11.64
N GLN A 315 -2.48 -4.57 -12.62
CA GLN A 315 -2.06 -4.62 -14.02
C GLN A 315 -0.60 -4.16 -14.19
N TYR A 316 -0.22 -3.04 -13.55
CA TYR A 316 1.14 -2.49 -13.64
C TYR A 316 2.11 -3.03 -12.58
N LYS A 317 1.64 -3.89 -11.66
CA LYS A 317 2.38 -4.37 -10.48
C LYS A 317 2.84 -3.26 -9.53
N VAL A 318 2.05 -2.19 -9.44
CA VAL A 318 2.28 -1.10 -8.49
C VAL A 318 1.95 -1.59 -7.07
N SER A 319 2.91 -1.43 -6.16
CA SER A 319 2.73 -1.71 -4.74
C SER A 319 1.84 -0.65 -4.08
N TYR A 320 1.01 -1.04 -3.10
CA TYR A 320 0.05 -0.13 -2.47
C TYR A 320 -0.16 -0.35 -0.96
N VAL A 321 -0.29 0.74 -0.21
CA VAL A 321 -0.39 0.74 1.26
C VAL A 321 -1.57 1.57 1.74
N ALA A 322 -2.51 0.92 2.45
CA ALA A 322 -3.78 1.53 2.86
C ALA A 322 -3.64 2.42 4.11
N TRP A 323 -4.22 3.61 4.06
CA TRP A 323 -4.40 4.53 5.18
C TRP A 323 -5.78 4.29 5.83
N ASN A 324 -5.91 4.06 7.15
CA ASN A 324 -4.86 3.95 8.17
C ASN A 324 -5.21 3.04 9.34
N ILE A 325 -4.18 2.47 9.96
CA ILE A 325 -4.29 1.77 11.24
C ILE A 325 -4.49 2.79 12.36
N SER A 326 -5.77 3.03 12.66
CA SER A 326 -6.24 3.69 13.87
C SER A 326 -7.67 3.26 14.19
N ASN A 327 -8.16 3.68 15.36
CA ASN A 327 -9.58 3.72 15.70
C ASN A 327 -10.09 5.17 15.77
N LYS A 328 -9.49 6.09 15.00
CA LYS A 328 -10.00 7.46 14.90
C LYS A 328 -11.45 7.42 14.43
N ALA A 329 -12.28 8.32 14.95
CA ALA A 329 -13.66 8.46 14.48
C ALA A 329 -13.70 9.14 13.10
N GLU A 330 -13.15 8.46 12.10
CA GLU A 330 -13.12 8.88 10.70
C GLU A 330 -13.26 7.70 9.74
N THR A 331 -13.75 7.96 8.53
CA THR A 331 -14.04 6.90 7.55
C THR A 331 -12.81 6.08 7.13
N SER A 332 -11.63 6.68 7.03
CA SER A 332 -10.41 5.97 6.61
C SER A 332 -9.78 5.07 7.69
N ALA A 333 -10.16 5.22 8.96
CA ALA A 333 -9.64 4.39 10.04
C ALA A 333 -10.02 2.92 9.82
N ILE A 334 -9.08 2.00 9.97
CA ILE A 334 -9.29 0.55 9.77
C ILE A 334 -10.19 -0.07 10.86
N PHE A 335 -10.16 0.49 12.08
CA PHE A 335 -10.95 -0.02 13.21
C PHE A 335 -12.10 0.91 13.56
N GLN A 336 -13.20 0.32 14.04
CA GLN A 336 -14.31 1.11 14.59
C GLN A 336 -13.83 1.92 15.80
N SER A 337 -14.34 3.14 15.95
CA SER A 337 -13.89 4.06 17.00
C SER A 337 -14.20 3.62 18.43
N THR A 338 -15.05 2.60 18.59
CA THR A 338 -15.42 1.99 19.87
C THR A 338 -14.48 0.85 20.29
N VAL A 339 -13.58 0.42 19.40
CA VAL A 339 -12.66 -0.70 19.66
C VAL A 339 -11.42 -0.18 20.39
N GLU A 340 -11.17 -0.71 21.57
CA GLU A 340 -9.99 -0.37 22.40
C GLU A 340 -8.85 -1.41 22.29
N LYS A 341 -9.08 -2.52 21.56
CA LYS A 341 -8.05 -3.53 21.31
C LYS A 341 -6.87 -2.92 20.55
N THR A 342 -5.69 -3.48 20.77
CA THR A 342 -4.45 -3.10 20.07
C THR A 342 -3.87 -4.23 19.23
N SER A 343 -4.45 -5.43 19.32
CA SER A 343 -4.15 -6.64 18.55
C SER A 343 -5.31 -7.64 18.70
N GLY A 344 -5.32 -8.72 17.92
CA GLY A 344 -6.34 -9.78 18.02
C GLY A 344 -7.71 -9.32 17.51
N PHE A 345 -7.72 -8.52 16.45
CA PHE A 345 -8.94 -7.99 15.83
C PHE A 345 -9.71 -9.07 15.09
N SER A 346 -11.02 -9.07 15.20
CA SER A 346 -11.92 -9.85 14.36
C SER A 346 -12.55 -8.96 13.28
N GLN A 347 -13.28 -9.55 12.34
CA GLN A 347 -14.03 -8.80 11.32
C GLN A 347 -15.03 -7.80 11.91
N GLU A 348 -15.55 -8.07 13.12
CA GLU A 348 -16.53 -7.21 13.78
C GLU A 348 -15.91 -5.97 14.41
N ASP A 349 -14.59 -5.95 14.58
CA ASP A 349 -13.84 -4.79 15.07
C ASP A 349 -13.52 -3.79 13.93
N LEU A 350 -13.62 -4.23 12.67
CA LEU A 350 -13.24 -3.44 11.50
C LEU A 350 -14.30 -2.40 11.15
N SER A 351 -13.84 -1.22 10.74
CA SER A 351 -14.69 -0.26 10.03
C SER A 351 -15.03 -0.78 8.62
N ASP A 352 -15.86 -0.07 7.88
CA ASP A 352 -16.16 -0.45 6.49
C ASP A 352 -14.92 -0.37 5.59
N SER A 353 -14.06 0.64 5.77
CA SER A 353 -12.75 0.70 5.13
C SER A 353 -11.85 -0.47 5.53
N GLY A 354 -11.84 -0.83 6.83
CA GLY A 354 -11.09 -1.97 7.33
C GLY A 354 -11.51 -3.30 6.72
N LYS A 355 -12.83 -3.54 6.60
CA LYS A 355 -13.38 -4.75 5.96
C LYS A 355 -12.98 -4.84 4.50
N TRP A 356 -13.04 -3.72 3.76
CA TRP A 356 -12.63 -3.68 2.37
C TRP A 356 -11.14 -3.99 2.22
N VAL A 357 -10.27 -3.33 3.00
CA VAL A 357 -8.81 -3.56 2.96
C VAL A 357 -8.48 -4.99 3.33
N HIS A 358 -9.10 -5.55 4.38
CA HIS A 358 -8.91 -6.94 4.76
C HIS A 358 -9.28 -7.90 3.60
N ARG A 359 -10.38 -7.64 2.89
CA ARG A 359 -10.80 -8.46 1.73
C ARG A 359 -9.77 -8.44 0.62
N ILE A 360 -9.24 -7.25 0.28
CA ILE A 360 -8.23 -7.08 -0.77
C ILE A 360 -6.92 -7.80 -0.42
N LEU A 361 -6.46 -7.71 0.84
CA LEU A 361 -5.20 -8.33 1.26
C LEU A 361 -5.30 -9.86 1.36
N THR A 362 -6.43 -10.40 1.81
CA THR A 362 -6.60 -11.85 2.00
C THR A 362 -6.96 -12.61 0.71
N GLY A 363 -6.95 -11.94 -0.44
CA GLY A 363 -7.31 -12.55 -1.72
C GLY A 363 -8.79 -12.95 -1.77
N GLY A 364 -9.64 -12.30 -0.97
CA GLY A 364 -11.07 -12.33 -1.22
C GLY A 364 -11.28 -11.91 -2.67
N GLN A 365 -12.14 -12.64 -3.41
CA GLN A 365 -12.50 -12.23 -4.75
C GLN A 365 -12.86 -10.75 -4.71
N LEU A 366 -12.44 -9.98 -5.73
CA LEU A 366 -13.09 -8.72 -6.10
C LEU A 366 -14.52 -9.10 -6.49
N THR A 367 -15.33 -9.45 -5.50
CA THR A 367 -16.73 -9.72 -5.66
C THR A 367 -17.36 -8.36 -5.94
N SER A 368 -18.21 -8.31 -6.95
CA SER A 368 -19.26 -7.29 -7.05
C SER A 368 -20.26 -7.37 -5.89
N ASP A 369 -19.99 -8.21 -4.89
CA ASP A 369 -20.79 -8.44 -3.70
C ASP A 369 -20.14 -7.71 -2.52
N SER A 370 -20.58 -6.50 -2.23
CA SER A 370 -20.65 -5.99 -0.86
C SER A 370 -22.09 -6.17 -0.36
N GLU A 371 -22.22 -6.78 0.80
CA GLU A 371 -23.52 -7.03 1.44
C GLU A 371 -24.26 -5.71 1.69
N GLN A 372 -25.47 -5.66 1.13
CA GLN A 372 -26.51 -4.69 1.40
C GLN A 372 -26.78 -4.51 2.91
N PRO A 373 -27.13 -3.29 3.36
CA PRO A 373 -27.98 -3.15 4.53
C PRO A 373 -29.39 -3.67 4.18
N ALA A 374 -29.79 -4.75 4.85
CA ALA A 374 -31.15 -5.28 5.07
C ALA A 374 -32.24 -5.12 3.97
N ASP A 375 -32.62 -6.27 3.39
CA ASP A 375 -33.92 -6.61 2.76
C ASP A 375 -34.58 -5.57 1.83
N ILE A 376 -34.22 -5.58 0.54
CA ILE A 376 -35.12 -5.18 -0.56
C ILE A 376 -34.86 -6.13 -1.77
N PRO A 377 -35.90 -6.67 -2.45
CA PRO A 377 -35.75 -7.80 -3.38
C PRO A 377 -34.95 -7.42 -4.63
N SER A 378 -33.86 -8.13 -4.91
CA SER A 378 -33.18 -8.05 -6.22
C SER A 378 -34.05 -8.71 -7.29
N SER A 379 -34.54 -7.90 -8.23
CA SER A 379 -34.95 -8.43 -9.53
C SER A 379 -33.78 -8.23 -10.49
N ASN A 380 -33.09 -9.31 -10.85
CA ASN A 380 -32.18 -9.37 -11.99
C ASN A 380 -32.96 -9.01 -13.27
N GLN A 381 -33.01 -7.72 -13.62
CA GLN A 381 -33.55 -7.24 -14.89
C GLN A 381 -32.36 -6.90 -15.80
N SER A 382 -32.00 -7.86 -16.65
CA SER A 382 -31.17 -7.62 -17.83
C SER A 382 -32.05 -7.73 -19.06
N THR A 383 -31.84 -6.84 -20.03
CA THR A 383 -32.55 -6.86 -21.32
C THR A 383 -31.52 -6.86 -22.43
N ALA A 384 -31.62 -7.85 -23.32
CA ALA A 384 -30.82 -7.92 -24.53
C ALA A 384 -31.57 -7.24 -25.67
N VAL A 385 -30.92 -6.30 -26.34
CA VAL A 385 -31.44 -5.55 -27.48
C VAL A 385 -30.55 -5.81 -28.69
N GLN A 386 -31.15 -6.31 -29.76
CA GLN A 386 -30.44 -6.48 -31.03
C GLN A 386 -30.45 -5.15 -31.80
N SER A 387 -29.26 -4.65 -32.16
CA SER A 387 -29.09 -3.47 -33.01
C SER A 387 -28.15 -3.77 -34.17
N GLY A 388 -28.76 -4.08 -35.33
CA GLY A 388 -28.00 -4.45 -36.53
C GLY A 388 -27.09 -5.66 -36.30
N LYS A 389 -25.78 -5.45 -36.38
CA LYS A 389 -24.74 -6.49 -36.21
C LYS A 389 -24.36 -6.74 -34.76
N VAL A 390 -24.81 -5.92 -33.82
CA VAL A 390 -24.49 -6.07 -32.40
C VAL A 390 -25.72 -6.47 -31.60
N GLU A 391 -25.49 -7.27 -30.56
CA GLU A 391 -26.43 -7.52 -29.47
C GLU A 391 -25.90 -6.75 -28.26
N VAL A 392 -26.74 -5.91 -27.65
CA VAL A 392 -26.39 -5.17 -26.44
C VAL A 392 -27.21 -5.69 -25.28
N THR A 393 -26.53 -6.22 -24.27
CA THR A 393 -27.16 -6.61 -23.01
C THR A 393 -27.00 -5.47 -22.03
N ALA A 394 -28.11 -4.84 -21.65
CA ALA A 394 -28.17 -3.82 -20.61
C ALA A 394 -28.64 -4.43 -19.30
N SER A 395 -27.82 -4.31 -18.26
CA SER A 395 -28.09 -4.82 -16.93
C SER A 395 -28.24 -3.66 -15.97
N LEU A 396 -29.37 -3.57 -15.25
CA LEU A 396 -29.48 -2.64 -14.13
C LEU A 396 -28.56 -3.14 -13.03
N VAL A 397 -27.49 -2.39 -12.77
CA VAL A 397 -26.46 -2.77 -11.78
C VAL A 397 -26.60 -2.01 -10.46
N ASN A 398 -27.25 -0.84 -10.48
CA ASN A 398 -27.52 -0.07 -9.27
C ASN A 398 -28.74 0.85 -9.44
N SER A 399 -29.39 1.20 -8.34
CA SER A 399 -30.38 2.29 -8.30
C SER A 399 -30.44 2.91 -6.92
N TRP A 400 -30.47 4.24 -6.82
CA TRP A 400 -30.51 4.96 -5.55
C TRP A 400 -31.34 6.23 -5.67
N GLU A 401 -31.79 6.76 -4.53
CA GLU A 401 -32.43 8.07 -4.45
C GLU A 401 -31.42 9.09 -3.93
N ALA A 402 -31.33 10.25 -4.56
CA ALA A 402 -30.56 11.39 -4.06
C ALA A 402 -31.35 12.68 -4.32
N ASN A 403 -31.44 13.55 -3.30
CA ASN A 403 -32.12 14.85 -3.40
C ASN A 403 -33.59 14.78 -3.91
N GLY A 404 -34.29 13.67 -3.63
CA GLY A 404 -35.67 13.45 -4.07
C GLY A 404 -35.82 12.99 -5.52
N GLU A 405 -34.72 12.61 -6.19
CA GLU A 405 -34.69 12.07 -7.55
C GLU A 405 -34.12 10.65 -7.54
N GLN A 406 -34.70 9.76 -8.34
CA GLN A 406 -34.29 8.35 -8.42
C GLN A 406 -33.34 8.16 -9.60
N PHE A 407 -32.22 7.47 -9.34
CA PHE A 407 -31.17 7.17 -10.29
C PHE A 407 -31.09 5.67 -10.56
N TYR A 408 -30.68 5.33 -11.78
CA TYR A 408 -30.52 3.98 -12.30
C TYR A 408 -29.21 3.88 -13.07
N GLN A 409 -28.35 2.93 -12.70
CA GLN A 409 -27.09 2.66 -13.35
C GLN A 409 -27.20 1.38 -14.18
N TYR A 410 -26.92 1.49 -15.47
CA TYR A 410 -26.88 0.37 -16.38
C TYR A 410 -25.45 0.08 -16.83
N ALA A 411 -25.06 -1.19 -16.77
CA ALA A 411 -23.85 -1.69 -17.41
C ALA A 411 -24.22 -2.42 -18.71
N LEU A 412 -23.40 -2.25 -19.73
CA LEU A 412 -23.66 -2.72 -21.09
C LEU A 412 -22.57 -3.68 -21.54
N THR A 413 -22.99 -4.81 -22.08
CA THR A 413 -22.13 -5.71 -22.87
C THR A 413 -22.54 -5.61 -24.32
N VAL A 414 -21.61 -5.23 -25.19
CA VAL A 414 -21.84 -5.11 -26.64
C VAL A 414 -21.15 -6.27 -27.33
N LYS A 415 -21.93 -7.17 -27.92
CA LYS A 415 -21.44 -8.35 -28.62
C LYS A 415 -21.61 -8.19 -30.12
N ASN A 416 -20.52 -8.38 -30.87
CA ASN A 416 -20.62 -8.49 -32.33
C ASN A 416 -21.12 -9.88 -32.72
N THR A 417 -22.36 -9.93 -33.18
CA THR A 417 -23.04 -11.18 -33.60
C THR A 417 -22.79 -11.54 -35.07
N SER A 418 -22.03 -10.71 -35.80
CA SER A 418 -21.74 -10.93 -37.21
C SER A 418 -20.41 -11.67 -37.44
N ASN A 419 -20.19 -12.13 -38.68
CA ASN A 419 -18.97 -12.81 -39.10
C ASN A 419 -17.87 -11.86 -39.60
N GLN A 420 -18.02 -10.55 -39.41
CA GLN A 420 -17.06 -9.51 -39.78
C GLN A 420 -16.87 -8.56 -38.60
N ALA A 421 -15.72 -7.87 -38.55
CA ALA A 421 -15.54 -6.83 -37.54
C ALA A 421 -16.57 -5.70 -37.73
N CYS A 422 -17.10 -5.20 -36.63
CA CYS A 422 -17.80 -3.92 -36.58
C CYS A 422 -16.75 -2.83 -36.40
N GLU A 423 -16.88 -1.70 -37.11
CA GLU A 423 -15.98 -0.53 -36.99
C GLU A 423 -16.71 0.66 -36.34
N GLY A 424 -17.84 0.37 -35.70
CA GLY A 424 -18.72 1.28 -34.98
C GLY A 424 -19.99 0.53 -34.57
N TRP A 425 -20.60 0.95 -33.48
CA TRP A 425 -21.86 0.38 -33.00
C TRP A 425 -22.75 1.46 -32.41
N GLU A 426 -24.06 1.23 -32.49
CA GLU A 426 -25.09 2.09 -31.92
C GLU A 426 -26.24 1.23 -31.40
N VAL A 427 -26.90 1.68 -30.34
CA VAL A 427 -28.07 1.03 -29.76
C VAL A 427 -29.05 2.06 -29.20
N GLU A 428 -30.34 1.74 -29.30
CA GLU A 428 -31.42 2.45 -28.63
C GLU A 428 -31.97 1.56 -27.49
N LEU A 429 -31.99 2.10 -26.28
CA LEU A 429 -32.62 1.49 -25.11
C LEU A 429 -33.89 2.26 -24.76
N LYS A 430 -35.03 1.57 -24.64
CA LYS A 430 -36.34 2.18 -24.37
C LYS A 430 -36.81 1.87 -22.96
N PHE A 431 -37.24 2.90 -22.25
CA PHE A 431 -37.71 2.79 -20.87
C PHE A 431 -39.22 3.03 -20.74
N SER A 432 -39.80 2.63 -19.61
CA SER A 432 -41.23 2.76 -19.34
C SER A 432 -41.70 4.20 -19.07
N SER A 433 -40.82 5.07 -18.57
CA SER A 433 -41.05 6.50 -18.33
C SER A 433 -39.94 7.37 -18.94
N ASP A 434 -40.13 8.70 -18.89
CA ASP A 434 -39.11 9.63 -19.37
C ASP A 434 -37.88 9.57 -18.46
N ILE A 435 -36.71 9.70 -19.08
CA ILE A 435 -35.41 9.59 -18.41
C ILE A 435 -34.61 10.88 -18.64
N SER A 436 -33.63 11.12 -17.78
CA SER A 436 -32.59 12.13 -17.98
C SER A 436 -31.22 11.50 -17.84
N LEU A 437 -30.27 11.93 -18.68
CA LEU A 437 -28.88 11.46 -18.56
C LEU A 437 -28.21 12.18 -17.39
N SER A 438 -27.67 11.42 -16.45
CA SER A 438 -26.87 11.95 -15.34
C SER A 438 -25.38 11.81 -15.62
N ASP A 439 -24.95 10.65 -16.12
CA ASP A 439 -23.54 10.37 -16.43
C ASP A 439 -23.42 9.21 -17.42
N GLY A 440 -22.25 9.04 -18.03
CA GLY A 440 -21.96 7.88 -18.87
C GLY A 440 -20.49 7.80 -19.29
N TRP A 441 -19.99 6.58 -19.44
CA TRP A 441 -18.59 6.31 -19.80
C TRP A 441 -18.50 5.31 -20.96
N ASN A 442 -17.39 5.37 -21.70
CA ASN A 442 -17.11 4.47 -22.82
C ASN A 442 -18.21 4.42 -23.91
N GLY A 443 -18.95 5.51 -24.07
CA GLY A 443 -19.96 5.68 -25.10
C GLY A 443 -20.31 7.15 -25.31
N GLN A 444 -20.96 7.44 -26.43
CA GLN A 444 -21.61 8.73 -26.68
C GLN A 444 -23.10 8.58 -26.41
N TYR A 445 -23.65 9.48 -25.61
CA TYR A 445 -25.00 9.34 -25.07
C TYR A 445 -25.90 10.49 -25.53
N SER A 446 -27.15 10.16 -25.89
CA SER A 446 -28.20 11.16 -26.06
C SER A 446 -29.55 10.61 -25.61
N VAL A 447 -30.38 11.48 -25.03
CA VAL A 447 -31.68 11.11 -24.47
C VAL A 447 -32.80 11.85 -25.19
N GLN A 448 -33.86 11.12 -25.54
CA GLN A 448 -35.10 11.69 -26.08
C GLN A 448 -36.32 11.05 -25.40
N GLY A 449 -36.87 11.74 -24.40
CA GLY A 449 -37.99 11.24 -23.60
C GLY A 449 -37.61 9.93 -22.92
N LYS A 450 -38.21 8.83 -23.36
CA LYS A 450 -37.99 7.48 -22.82
C LYS A 450 -36.85 6.69 -23.47
N SER A 451 -36.18 7.28 -24.46
CA SER A 451 -35.19 6.56 -25.28
C SER A 451 -33.79 7.08 -24.99
N LEU A 452 -32.88 6.17 -24.67
CA LEU A 452 -31.45 6.43 -24.56
C LEU A 452 -30.76 5.87 -25.82
N TYR A 453 -30.06 6.73 -26.55
CA TYR A 453 -29.23 6.34 -27.67
C TYR A 453 -27.78 6.34 -27.25
N ILE A 454 -27.07 5.27 -27.57
CA ILE A 454 -25.67 5.05 -27.21
C ILE A 454 -24.92 4.66 -28.47
N SER A 455 -23.81 5.33 -28.76
CA SER A 455 -22.90 4.95 -29.84
C SER A 455 -21.45 4.83 -29.36
N SER A 456 -20.63 4.10 -30.10
CA SER A 456 -19.22 3.89 -29.79
C SER A 456 -18.39 5.18 -29.76
N MET A 457 -17.35 5.20 -28.94
CA MET A 457 -16.23 6.13 -29.02
C MET A 457 -15.19 5.62 -30.03
N ASP A 458 -14.31 6.50 -30.53
CA ASP A 458 -13.31 6.12 -31.56
C ASP A 458 -12.43 4.94 -31.13
N TYR A 459 -12.06 4.86 -29.84
CA TYR A 459 -11.18 3.81 -29.32
C TYR A 459 -11.87 2.46 -29.09
N ASN A 460 -13.21 2.42 -29.02
CA ASN A 460 -13.99 1.19 -28.80
C ASN A 460 -14.99 0.89 -29.92
N ALA A 461 -14.86 1.60 -31.06
CA ALA A 461 -15.70 1.38 -32.23
C ALA A 461 -15.48 0.00 -32.85
N ARG A 462 -14.25 -0.52 -32.80
CA ARG A 462 -13.89 -1.78 -33.44
C ARG A 462 -14.13 -2.99 -32.56
N ILE A 463 -15.10 -3.84 -32.93
CA ILE A 463 -15.38 -5.12 -32.26
C ILE A 463 -15.16 -6.27 -33.26
N PRO A 464 -14.16 -7.17 -33.07
CA PRO A 464 -13.95 -8.31 -33.95
C PRO A 464 -15.17 -9.24 -34.04
N ALA A 465 -15.23 -10.06 -35.09
CA ALA A 465 -16.35 -10.98 -35.31
C ALA A 465 -16.50 -11.97 -34.15
N GLY A 466 -17.70 -12.05 -33.56
CA GLY A 466 -18.00 -12.95 -32.44
C GLY A 466 -17.55 -12.47 -31.06
N GLU A 467 -16.74 -11.41 -30.99
CA GLU A 467 -16.22 -10.87 -29.73
C GLU A 467 -17.22 -9.96 -29.02
N SER A 468 -16.99 -9.76 -27.73
CA SER A 468 -17.77 -8.84 -26.90
C SER A 468 -16.86 -7.82 -26.25
N MET A 469 -17.37 -6.60 -26.07
CA MET A 469 -16.78 -5.61 -25.19
C MET A 469 -17.71 -5.35 -24.01
N GLN A 470 -17.09 -5.04 -22.88
CA GLN A 470 -17.75 -4.69 -21.63
C GLN A 470 -17.30 -3.28 -21.24
N ASP A 471 -17.64 -2.85 -20.02
CA ASP A 471 -17.23 -1.56 -19.47
C ASP A 471 -17.83 -0.34 -20.20
N VAL A 472 -18.97 -0.50 -20.85
CA VAL A 472 -19.82 0.64 -21.26
C VAL A 472 -20.90 0.80 -20.22
N GLY A 473 -21.15 2.02 -19.75
CA GLY A 473 -22.18 2.22 -18.75
C GLY A 473 -22.70 3.64 -18.67
N VAL A 474 -23.87 3.75 -18.05
CA VAL A 474 -24.67 4.98 -18.01
C VAL A 474 -25.42 5.08 -16.69
N ILE A 475 -25.54 6.30 -16.18
CA ILE A 475 -26.42 6.64 -15.07
C ILE A 475 -27.51 7.56 -15.63
N ILE A 476 -28.76 7.16 -15.42
CA ILE A 476 -29.94 7.94 -15.79
C ILE A 476 -30.79 8.21 -14.55
N SER A 477 -31.48 9.34 -14.53
CA SER A 477 -32.53 9.62 -13.54
C SER A 477 -33.92 9.50 -14.16
N ALA A 478 -34.89 9.06 -13.37
CA ALA A 478 -36.27 8.88 -13.79
C ALA A 478 -37.23 8.80 -12.60
N ASP A 479 -38.54 8.69 -12.87
CA ASP A 479 -39.52 8.34 -11.85
C ASP A 479 -39.28 6.93 -11.28
N ALA A 480 -39.59 6.73 -10.00
CA ALA A 480 -39.49 5.44 -9.34
C ALA A 480 -40.29 4.34 -10.06
N GLY A 481 -39.70 3.16 -10.18
CA GLY A 481 -40.28 2.03 -10.90
C GLY A 481 -39.96 1.99 -12.40
N LEU A 482 -38.90 2.69 -12.84
CA LEU A 482 -38.38 2.61 -14.21
C LEU A 482 -38.09 1.15 -14.60
N THR A 483 -38.53 0.76 -15.78
CA THR A 483 -38.21 -0.54 -16.38
C THR A 483 -37.73 -0.37 -17.81
N LEU A 484 -36.75 -1.18 -18.20
CA LEU A 484 -36.26 -1.27 -19.57
C LEU A 484 -37.19 -2.19 -20.37
N GLN A 485 -37.52 -1.82 -21.62
CA GLN A 485 -38.55 -2.44 -22.47
C GLN A 485 -37.99 -3.18 -23.68
#